data_AF-A0A432KAK5-F1
#
_entry.id   AF-A0A432KAK5-F1
#
_cell.length_a   1.000
_cell.length_b   1.000
_cell.length_c   1.000
_cell.angle_alpha   90.00
_cell.angle_beta   90.00
_cell.angle_gamma   90.00
#
_symmetry.space_group_name_H-M   'P 1'
#
loop_
_entity.id
_entity.type
_entity.pdbx_description
1 polymer ?
#
loop_
_entity_poly.entity_id
_entity_poly.type
_entity_poly.pdbx_seq_one_letter_code
_entity_poly.pdbx_strand_id
1 'polypeptide(L)' 'MVNPRGILLPGFINGFFGGCCGIYQNKVYIIGSLKHHSQGAEIGAFIEKAGFEIVELYDGPLFDGGGIFFVESESRY' A
#
# COMPACT_ATOMS: atom_id res chain seq x y z
N MET A 1 12.64 6.64 4.67
CA MET A 1 11.81 5.59 5.32
C MET A 1 10.45 6.18 5.64
N VAL A 2 9.38 5.38 5.61
CA VAL A 2 8.02 5.84 5.94
C VAL A 2 7.80 5.78 7.45
N ASN A 3 7.23 6.83 8.03
CA ASN A 3 6.82 6.90 9.44
C ASN A 3 5.67 5.91 9.67
N PRO A 4 5.77 4.99 10.65
CA PRO A 4 4.72 4.01 10.88
C PRO A 4 3.47 4.60 11.55
N ARG A 5 3.55 5.83 12.11
CA ARG A 5 2.46 6.43 12.88
C ARG A 5 1.18 6.61 12.04
N GLY A 6 0.10 5.97 12.46
CA GLY A 6 -1.20 6.04 11.79
C GLY A 6 -1.46 4.91 10.81
N ILE A 7 -0.51 3.99 10.66
CA ILE A 7 -0.73 2.70 9.99
C ILE A 7 -1.38 1.74 10.98
N LEU A 8 -2.58 1.26 10.65
CA LEU A 8 -3.34 0.34 11.49
C LEU A 8 -2.77 -1.07 11.40
N LEU A 9 -2.51 -1.67 12.56
CA LEU A 9 -2.25 -3.10 12.73
C LEU A 9 -2.90 -3.52 14.06
N PRO A 10 -4.08 -4.15 14.05
CA PRO A 10 -4.79 -4.52 15.27
C PRO A 10 -3.92 -5.33 16.23
N GLY A 11 -3.87 -4.92 17.50
CA GLY A 11 -3.02 -5.54 18.53
C GLY A 11 -1.62 -4.93 18.67
N PHE A 12 -1.26 -3.94 17.85
CA PHE A 12 0.03 -3.25 17.89
C PHE A 12 -0.14 -1.74 17.89
N ILE A 13 0.91 -1.00 18.27
CA ILE A 13 0.88 0.48 18.31
C ILE A 13 0.79 1.05 16.89
N ASN A 14 1.50 0.45 15.94
CA ASN A 14 1.49 0.82 14.52
C ASN A 14 1.83 -0.40 13.65
N GLY A 15 1.41 -0.37 12.40
CA GLY A 15 1.85 -1.29 11.35
C GLY A 15 3.08 -0.81 10.57
N PHE A 16 3.38 -1.54 9.50
CA PHE A 16 4.48 -1.26 8.57
C PHE A 16 3.96 -0.93 7.16
N PHE A 17 4.51 0.10 6.53
CA PHE A 17 4.08 0.53 5.19
C PHE A 17 4.21 -0.57 4.14
N GLY A 18 5.29 -1.38 4.19
CA GLY A 18 5.46 -2.47 3.24
C GLY A 18 4.36 -3.55 3.34
N GLY A 19 3.80 -3.77 4.54
CA GLY A 19 2.67 -4.70 4.73
C GLY A 19 1.31 -4.12 4.30
N CYS A 20 1.26 -2.82 3.97
CA CYS A 20 0.10 -2.17 3.37
C CYS A 20 0.07 -2.32 1.84
N CYS A 21 1.12 -2.86 1.21
CA CYS A 21 1.34 -2.73 -0.23
C CYS A 21 1.41 -4.07 -0.95
N GLY A 22 1.19 -4.02 -2.27
CA GLY A 22 1.67 -5.03 -3.21
C GLY A 22 1.88 -4.44 -4.57
N ILE A 23 2.79 -5.05 -5.34
CA ILE A 23 3.17 -4.57 -6.67
C ILE A 23 2.71 -5.60 -7.70
N TYR A 24 2.01 -5.14 -8.73
CA TYR A 24 1.69 -5.94 -9.89
C TYR A 24 1.81 -5.08 -11.14
N GLN A 25 2.60 -5.55 -12.11
CA GLN A 25 2.98 -4.79 -13.30
C GLN A 25 3.59 -3.42 -12.91
N ASN A 26 3.09 -2.32 -13.46
CA ASN A 26 3.51 -0.96 -13.13
C ASN A 26 2.64 -0.31 -12.04
N LYS A 27 1.92 -1.10 -11.23
CA LYS A 27 0.99 -0.57 -10.22
C LYS A 27 1.39 -0.97 -8.80
N VAL A 28 1.33 0.00 -7.89
CA VAL A 28 1.41 -0.21 -6.45
C VAL A 28 0.00 -0.14 -5.87
N TYR A 29 -0.49 -1.29 -5.40
CA TYR A 29 -1.76 -1.38 -4.69
C TYR A 29 -1.52 -1.11 -3.20
N ILE A 30 -2.37 -0.28 -2.60
CA ILE A 30 -2.23 0.15 -1.20
C ILE A 30 -3.54 -0.14 -0.45
N ILE A 31 -3.47 -0.85 0.66
CA ILE A 31 -4.59 -1.09 1.56
C ILE A 31 -4.87 0.20 2.35
N GLY A 32 -5.77 1.03 1.82
CA GLY A 32 -6.13 2.34 2.35
C GLY A 32 -5.81 3.46 1.37
N SER A 33 -5.81 4.70 1.86
CA SER A 33 -5.51 5.90 1.08
C SER A 33 -4.42 6.75 1.73
N LEU A 34 -3.47 7.17 0.92
CA LEU A 34 -2.33 8.01 1.29
C LEU A 34 -2.77 9.35 1.89
N LYS A 35 -3.95 9.87 1.52
CA LYS A 35 -4.44 11.16 2.06
C LYS A 35 -4.65 11.14 3.57
N HIS A 36 -4.79 9.96 4.18
CA HIS A 36 -4.94 9.79 5.64
C HIS A 36 -3.61 9.59 6.37
N HIS A 37 -2.49 9.53 5.65
CA HIS A 37 -1.17 9.37 6.23
C HIS A 37 -0.38 10.69 6.18
N SER A 38 0.33 11.01 7.27
CA SER A 38 1.08 12.28 7.39
C SER A 38 2.11 12.50 6.28
N GLN A 39 2.65 11.41 5.72
CA GLN A 39 3.59 11.42 4.59
C GLN A 39 2.97 11.00 3.26
N GLY A 40 1.64 11.03 3.13
CA GLY A 40 0.94 10.56 1.93
C GLY A 40 1.45 11.15 0.62
N ALA A 41 1.62 12.48 0.58
CA ALA A 41 2.12 13.18 -0.59
C ALA A 41 3.57 12.81 -0.95
N GLU A 42 4.45 12.66 0.05
CA GLU A 42 5.85 12.27 -0.16
C GLU A 42 5.96 10.83 -0.69
N ILE A 43 5.14 9.93 -0.15
CA ILE A 43 5.05 8.53 -0.59
C ILE A 43 4.54 8.48 -2.03
N GLY A 44 3.47 9.21 -2.32
CA GLY A 44 2.87 9.26 -3.66
C GLY A 44 3.88 9.74 -4.71
N ALA A 45 4.52 10.89 -4.45
CA ALA A 45 5.52 11.44 -5.35
C ALA A 45 6.73 10.50 -5.54
N PHE A 46 7.14 9.77 -4.50
CA PHE A 46 8.21 8.79 -4.61
C PHE A 46 7.84 7.62 -5.54
N ILE A 47 6.62 7.08 -5.39
CA ILE A 47 6.12 5.96 -6.20
C ILE A 47 5.96 6.40 -7.67
N GLU A 48 5.35 7.55 -7.90
CA GLU A 48 5.16 8.12 -9.25
C GLU A 48 6.49 8.42 -9.93
N LYS A 49 7.47 8.99 -9.21
CA LYS A 49 8.83 9.23 -9.72
C LYS A 49 9.55 7.94 -10.09
N ALA A 50 9.22 6.82 -9.43
CA ALA A 50 9.74 5.50 -9.75
C ALA A 50 9.05 4.86 -10.98
N GLY A 51 8.06 5.52 -11.58
CA GLY A 51 7.36 5.07 -12.79
C GLY A 51 6.17 4.16 -12.53
N PHE A 52 5.69 4.09 -11.28
CA PHE A 52 4.51 3.29 -10.92
C PHE A 52 3.25 4.14 -10.81
N GLU A 53 2.11 3.55 -11.13
CA GLU A 53 0.77 4.07 -10.82
C GLU A 53 0.33 3.59 -9.42
N ILE A 54 -0.43 4.42 -8.72
CA ILE A 54 -0.96 4.08 -7.38
C ILE A 54 -2.42 3.65 -7.51
N VAL A 55 -2.77 2.55 -6.85
CA VAL A 55 -4.15 2.08 -6.71
C VAL A 55 -4.49 1.97 -5.22
N GLU A 56 -5.32 2.89 -4.73
CA GLU A 56 -5.80 2.89 -3.35
C GLU A 56 -7.04 2.00 -3.24
N LEU A 57 -6.99 0.98 -2.37
CA LEU A 57 -8.04 -0.04 -2.30
C LEU A 57 -9.31 0.42 -1.57
N TYR A 58 -9.22 1.46 -0.73
CA TYR A 58 -10.37 2.11 -0.12
C TYR A 58 -10.01 3.49 0.47
N ASP A 59 -11.03 4.31 0.72
CA ASP A 59 -10.88 5.61 1.38
C ASP A 59 -10.83 5.46 2.92
N GLY A 60 -9.61 5.32 3.46
CA GLY A 60 -9.39 5.25 4.90
C GLY A 60 -7.90 5.12 5.27
N PRO A 61 -7.59 4.92 6.56
CA PRO A 61 -6.20 4.83 7.04
C PRO A 61 -5.45 3.66 6.39
N LEU A 62 -4.12 3.77 6.32
CA LEU A 62 -3.30 2.66 5.85
C LEU A 62 -3.45 1.48 6.80
N PHE A 63 -3.63 0.29 6.27
CA PHE A 63 -3.80 -0.93 7.05
C PHE A 63 -2.73 -1.95 6.66
N ASP A 64 -1.98 -2.44 7.64
CA ASP A 64 -0.99 -3.48 7.45
C ASP A 64 -1.67 -4.86 7.46
N GLY A 65 -1.81 -5.43 6.25
CA GLY A 65 -2.35 -6.77 6.04
C GLY A 65 -1.28 -7.84 5.85
N GLY A 66 0.01 -7.50 6.04
CA GLY A 66 1.14 -8.39 5.75
C GLY A 66 1.57 -8.43 4.28
N GLY A 67 0.95 -7.63 3.41
CA GLY A 67 1.23 -7.52 1.97
C GLY A 67 0.07 -7.97 1.07
N ILE A 68 0.07 -7.50 -0.18
CA ILE A 68 -0.88 -7.93 -1.23
C ILE A 68 -0.14 -8.81 -2.25
N PHE A 69 -0.67 -10.02 -2.48
CA PHE A 69 -0.11 -11.00 -3.41
C PHE A 69 -1.06 -11.24 -4.59
N PHE A 70 -0.48 -11.39 -5.78
CA PHE A 70 -1.22 -11.61 -7.02
C PHE A 70 -0.96 -13.04 -7.49
N VAL A 71 -2.04 -13.76 -7.77
CA VAL A 71 -1.99 -15.15 -8.24
C VAL A 71 -2.63 -15.19 -9.62
N GLU A 72 -1.88 -15.68 -10.60
CA GLU A 72 -2.41 -15.90 -11.94
C GLU A 72 -3.06 -17.29 -11.99
N SER A 73 -4.29 -17.35 -12.49
CA SER A 73 -4.94 -18.62 -12.79
C SER A 73 -4.62 -19.03 -14.23
N GLU A 74 -3.94 -20.17 -14.42
CA GLU A 74 -3.88 -20.79 -15.75
C GLU A 74 -5.29 -21.28 -16.13
N SER A 75 -5.90 -20.65 -17.14
CA SER A 75 -7.06 -21.25 -17.80
C SER A 75 -6.54 -22.33 -18.76
N ARG A 76 -6.53 -23.59 -18.31
CA ARG A 76 -6.25 -24.74 -19.17
C ARG A 76 -7.48 -25.05 -20.01
N TYR A 77 -7.47 -24.63 -21.28
CA TYR A 77 -8.31 -25.17 -22.35
C TYR A 77 -7.45 -25.40 -23.60
#